data_AF-A0A357V0C9-F1
#
_entry.id   AF-A0A357V0C9-F1
#
_cell.length_a   1.000
_cell.length_b   1.000
_cell.length_c   1.000
_cell.angle_alpha   90.00
_cell.angle_beta   90.00
_cell.angle_gamma   90.00
#
_symmetry.space_group_name_H-M   'P 1'
#
loop_
_entity.id
_entity.type
_entity.pdbx_description
1 polymer ?
#
loop_
_entity_poly.entity_id
_entity_poly.type
_entity_poly.pdbx_seq_one_letter_code
_entity_poly.pdbx_strand_id
1 'polypeptide(L)'
;MTAASDEGFVFTGVLDGQGGARLLEVDQLAVQQEKGRVEWVHLDITKEPARQWLHDQPDLPELAVEGLLAPDTEPRYAELDDGILLILREVNTHENADAHDMISLRLWIGPHRIISGRLRHLA
;
A
#
# COMPACT_ATOMS: atom_id res chain seq x y z
N MET A 1 5.97 7.73 18.38
CA MET A 1 6.21 7.41 16.96
C MET A 1 6.73 5.99 16.70
N THR A 2 6.94 5.12 17.70
CA THR A 2 7.42 3.73 17.50
C THR A 2 6.31 2.67 17.36
N ALA A 3 5.06 3.00 17.71
CA ALA A 3 3.96 2.01 17.69
C ALA A 3 3.43 1.72 16.27
N ALA A 4 3.25 2.75 15.43
CA ALA A 4 2.70 2.60 14.08
C ALA A 4 3.58 1.74 13.15
N SER A 5 4.92 1.77 13.33
CA SER A 5 5.84 0.93 12.57
C SER A 5 5.73 -0.55 12.95
N ASP A 6 5.45 -0.86 14.22
CA ASP A 6 5.27 -2.24 14.69
C ASP A 6 3.95 -2.82 14.19
N GLU A 7 2.94 -1.97 14.00
CA GLU A 7 1.64 -2.30 13.40
C GLU A 7 1.69 -2.40 11.86
N GLY A 8 2.80 -1.99 11.24
CA GLY A 8 3.03 -2.10 9.80
C GLY A 8 2.59 -0.89 8.98
N PHE A 9 2.33 0.25 9.60
CA PHE A 9 2.13 1.52 8.89
C PHE A 9 3.47 2.19 8.66
N VAL A 10 3.93 2.19 7.40
CA VAL A 10 5.23 2.75 7.00
C VAL A 10 5.08 4.24 6.65
N PHE A 11 4.01 4.59 5.94
CA PHE A 11 3.67 5.97 5.62
C PHE A 11 2.16 6.15 5.57
N THR A 12 1.69 7.28 6.06
CA THR A 12 0.29 7.71 6.05
C THR A 12 0.25 9.20 5.80
N GLY A 13 -0.46 9.63 4.77
CA GLY A 13 -0.53 11.06 4.45
C GLY A 13 -1.55 11.40 3.38
N VAL A 14 -1.77 12.69 3.19
CA VAL A 14 -2.63 13.24 2.13
C VAL A 14 -1.78 14.05 1.17
N LEU A 15 -1.85 13.72 -0.12
CA LEU A 15 -1.18 14.46 -1.18
C LEU A 15 -1.80 15.86 -1.32
N ASP A 16 -0.95 16.88 -1.40
CA ASP A 16 -1.38 18.29 -1.44
C ASP A 16 -1.65 18.83 -2.86
N GLY A 17 -1.33 18.06 -3.90
CA GLY A 17 -1.45 18.45 -5.30
C GLY A 17 -0.40 19.48 -5.77
N GLN A 18 0.57 19.82 -4.93
CA GLN A 18 1.67 20.77 -5.19
C GLN A 18 3.05 20.08 -5.13
N GLY A 19 3.06 18.73 -5.10
CA GLY A 19 4.27 17.92 -5.04
C GLY A 19 4.68 17.50 -3.62
N GLY A 20 3.88 17.83 -2.60
CA GLY A 20 4.09 17.44 -1.21
C GLY A 20 2.98 16.54 -0.67
N ALA A 21 3.12 16.22 0.62
CA ALA A 21 2.11 15.50 1.39
C ALA A 21 2.07 16.01 2.83
N ARG A 22 0.88 16.01 3.42
CA ARG A 22 0.69 16.20 4.85
C ARG A 22 0.62 14.83 5.52
N LEU A 23 1.57 14.54 6.40
CA LEU A 23 1.56 13.30 7.19
C LEU A 23 0.33 13.24 8.09
N LEU A 24 -0.20 12.03 8.24
CA LEU A 24 -1.31 11.70 9.13
C LEU A 24 -0.85 10.64 10.13
N GLU A 25 -1.40 10.69 11.33
CA GLU A 25 -1.39 9.53 12.23
C GLU A 25 -2.45 8.51 11.76
N VAL A 26 -2.32 7.24 12.18
CA VAL A 26 -3.21 6.15 11.73
C VAL A 26 -4.66 6.41 12.10
N ASP A 27 -4.92 6.99 13.28
CA ASP A 27 -6.26 7.35 13.75
C ASP A 27 -6.89 8.54 13.01
N GLN A 28 -6.12 9.22 12.16
CA GLN A 28 -6.59 10.31 11.30
C GLN A 28 -6.94 9.84 9.88
N LEU A 29 -6.70 8.57 9.55
CA LEU A 29 -7.06 8.01 8.25
C LEU A 29 -8.58 8.03 8.10
N ALA A 30 -9.08 8.62 7.02
CA ALA A 30 -10.51 8.73 6.78
C ALA A 30 -10.90 8.01 5.50
N VAL A 31 -11.90 7.13 5.62
CA VAL A 31 -12.50 6.36 4.50
C VAL A 31 -13.12 7.29 3.44
N GLN A 32 -13.61 8.46 3.86
CA GLN A 32 -14.18 9.45 2.95
C GLN A 32 -13.36 10.74 3.01
N GLN A 33 -12.69 11.06 1.90
CA GLN A 33 -11.90 12.28 1.76
C GLN A 33 -12.69 13.37 1.05
N GLU A 34 -12.32 14.63 1.31
CA GLU A 34 -12.81 15.77 0.54
C GLU A 34 -12.39 15.65 -0.93
N LYS A 35 -13.26 16.05 -1.86
CA LYS A 35 -12.95 16.07 -3.29
C LYS A 35 -11.63 16.80 -3.56
N GLY A 36 -10.74 16.16 -4.31
CA GLY A 36 -9.44 16.73 -4.70
C GLY A 36 -8.30 16.42 -3.73
N ARG A 37 -8.52 15.60 -2.70
CA ARG A 37 -7.48 15.09 -1.81
C ARG A 37 -7.32 13.58 -1.98
N VAL A 38 -6.08 13.13 -2.15
CA VAL A 38 -5.75 11.71 -2.27
C VAL A 38 -4.98 11.29 -1.02
N GLU A 39 -5.54 10.36 -0.26
CA GLU A 39 -4.85 9.74 0.86
C GLU A 39 -3.91 8.65 0.32
N TRP A 40 -2.69 8.56 0.85
CA TRP A 40 -1.76 7.49 0.54
C TRP A 40 -1.33 6.79 1.82
N VAL A 41 -1.60 5.49 1.87
CA VAL A 41 -1.18 4.57 2.93
C VAL A 41 -0.15 3.59 2.35
N HIS A 42 1.02 3.50 2.98
CA HIS A 42 2.05 2.51 2.67
C HIS A 42 2.19 1.55 3.84
N LEU A 43 2.01 0.26 3.55
CA LEU A 43 1.93 -0.80 4.53
C LEU A 43 3.07 -1.81 4.36
N ASP A 44 3.58 -2.25 5.50
CA ASP A 44 4.33 -3.49 5.63
C ASP A 44 3.35 -4.66 5.83
N ILE A 45 2.98 -5.31 4.73
CA ILE A 45 1.98 -6.39 4.74
C ILE A 45 2.54 -7.71 5.29
N THR A 46 3.75 -7.71 5.86
CA THR A 46 4.24 -8.80 6.73
C THR A 46 3.67 -8.71 8.14
N LYS A 47 3.10 -7.57 8.52
CA LYS A 47 2.52 -7.32 9.85
C LYS A 47 1.03 -7.64 9.85
N GLU A 48 0.60 -8.42 10.84
CA GLU A 48 -0.80 -8.80 10.99
C GLU A 48 -1.75 -7.61 11.19
N PRO A 49 -1.41 -6.56 11.97
CA PRO A 49 -2.30 -5.40 12.12
C PRO A 49 -2.54 -4.67 10.79
N ALA A 50 -1.52 -4.52 9.94
CA ALA A 50 -1.69 -3.95 8.59
C ALA A 50 -2.57 -4.82 7.68
N ARG A 51 -2.46 -6.16 7.79
CA ARG A 51 -3.34 -7.10 7.06
C ARG A 51 -4.79 -6.96 7.49
N GLN A 52 -5.03 -6.94 8.80
CA GLN A 52 -6.37 -6.77 9.36
C GLN A 52 -6.96 -5.42 8.93
N TRP A 53 -6.17 -4.35 9.00
CA TRP A 53 -6.63 -3.02 8.57
C TRP A 53 -7.10 -3.00 7.12
N LEU A 54 -6.43 -3.70 6.20
CA LEU A 54 -6.86 -3.82 4.80
C LEU A 54 -8.25 -4.49 4.68
N HIS A 55 -8.50 -5.56 5.44
CA HIS A 55 -9.79 -6.24 5.46
C HIS A 55 -10.91 -5.38 6.06
N ASP A 56 -10.57 -4.45 6.95
CA ASP A 56 -11.52 -3.57 7.62
C ASP A 56 -11.90 -2.32 6.79
N GLN A 57 -11.27 -2.11 5.63
CA GLN A 57 -11.55 -0.95 4.77
C GLN A 57 -12.77 -1.22 3.86
N PRO A 58 -13.88 -0.48 4.02
CA PRO A 58 -15.09 -0.70 3.23
C PRO A 58 -15.02 -0.15 1.80
N ASP A 59 -14.05 0.71 1.50
CA ASP A 59 -13.78 1.28 0.17
C ASP A 59 -12.82 0.44 -0.68
N LEU A 60 -12.29 -0.66 -0.12
CA LEU A 60 -11.42 -1.60 -0.81
C LEU A 60 -12.25 -2.77 -1.36
N PRO A 61 -12.23 -3.04 -2.68
CA PRO A 61 -12.79 -4.27 -3.22
C PRO A 61 -12.08 -5.50 -2.62
N GLU A 62 -12.82 -6.56 -2.33
CA GLU A 62 -12.25 -7.79 -1.75
C GLU A 62 -11.10 -8.35 -2.60
N LEU A 63 -11.27 -8.35 -3.92
CA LEU A 63 -10.24 -8.77 -4.88
C LEU A 63 -8.97 -7.88 -4.83
N ALA A 64 -9.11 -6.60 -4.46
CA ALA A 64 -7.96 -5.72 -4.28
C ALA A 64 -7.19 -6.10 -3.01
N VAL A 65 -7.89 -6.41 -1.92
CA VAL A 65 -7.27 -6.89 -0.67
C VAL A 65 -6.55 -8.22 -0.89
N GLU A 66 -7.20 -9.19 -1.55
CA GLU A 66 -6.58 -10.46 -1.92
C GLU A 66 -5.33 -10.26 -2.76
N GLY A 67 -5.40 -9.38 -3.77
CA GLY A 67 -4.26 -9.05 -4.62
C GLY A 67 -3.10 -8.40 -3.87
N LEU A 68 -3.40 -7.44 -2.98
CA LEU A 68 -2.40 -6.82 -2.11
C LEU A 68 -1.73 -7.84 -1.19
N LEU A 69 -2.46 -8.86 -0.71
CA LEU A 69 -1.97 -9.85 0.25
C LEU A 69 -1.45 -11.15 -0.35
N ALA A 70 -1.57 -11.34 -1.67
CA ALA A 70 -1.24 -12.57 -2.37
C ALA A 70 0.20 -13.04 -2.08
N PRO A 71 0.46 -14.34 -1.92
CA PRO A 71 1.81 -14.84 -1.66
C PRO A 71 2.75 -14.68 -2.87
N ASP A 72 2.19 -14.65 -4.08
CA ASP A 72 2.95 -14.51 -5.32
C ASP A 72 3.28 -13.05 -5.64
N THR A 73 4.38 -12.84 -6.36
CA THR A 73 4.92 -11.54 -6.76
C THR A 73 4.80 -11.29 -8.27
N GLU A 74 4.13 -12.16 -9.04
CA GLU A 74 3.89 -11.97 -10.48
C GLU A 74 3.35 -10.57 -10.81
N PRO A 75 3.93 -9.87 -11.82
CA PRO A 75 3.43 -8.58 -12.23
C PRO A 75 1.97 -8.70 -12.68
N ARG A 76 1.12 -7.80 -12.18
CA ARG A 76 -0.31 -7.86 -12.42
C ARG A 76 -0.88 -6.47 -12.63
N TYR A 77 -1.82 -6.37 -13.56
CA TYR A 77 -2.70 -5.23 -13.71
C TYR A 77 -4.13 -5.75 -13.74
N ALA A 78 -5.01 -5.17 -12.95
CA ALA A 78 -6.45 -5.43 -13.00
C ALA A 78 -7.21 -4.16 -12.67
N GLU A 79 -8.21 -3.84 -13.48
CA GLU A 79 -9.24 -2.86 -13.14
C GLU A 79 -10.29 -3.56 -12.28
N LEU A 80 -10.56 -3.03 -11.10
CA LEU A 80 -11.57 -3.53 -10.18
C LEU A 80 -12.46 -2.34 -9.80
N ASP A 81 -13.76 -2.44 -10.01
CA ASP A 81 -14.71 -1.35 -9.76
C ASP A 81 -14.25 0.00 -10.34
N ASP A 82 -13.93 0.99 -9.51
CA ASP A 82 -13.47 2.33 -9.90
C ASP A 82 -11.96 2.57 -9.66
N GLY A 83 -11.20 1.49 -9.48
CA GLY A 83 -9.77 1.55 -9.21
C GLY A 83 -8.94 0.47 -9.93
N ILE A 84 -7.65 0.48 -9.63
CA ILE A 84 -6.65 -0.37 -10.27
C ILE A 84 -5.85 -1.11 -9.20
N LEU A 85 -5.76 -2.42 -9.34
CA LEU A 85 -4.74 -3.25 -8.69
C LEU A 85 -3.53 -3.35 -9.62
N LEU A 86 -2.37 -2.92 -9.12
CA LEU A 86 -1.09 -2.96 -9.82
C LEU A 86 -0.04 -3.65 -8.96
N ILE A 87 0.56 -4.72 -9.48
CA ILE A 87 1.71 -5.40 -8.87
C ILE A 87 2.88 -5.24 -9.81
N LEU A 88 3.93 -4.59 -9.31
CA LEU A 88 5.19 -4.35 -10.00
C LEU A 88 6.29 -5.19 -9.34
N ARG A 89 7.35 -5.45 -10.11
CA ARG A 89 8.57 -6.05 -9.59
C ARG A 89 9.73 -5.08 -9.77
N GLU A 90 10.51 -4.93 -8.72
CA GLU A 90 11.75 -4.17 -8.71
C GLU A 90 12.93 -5.10 -8.50
N VAL A 91 14.10 -4.67 -8.98
CA VAL A 91 15.36 -5.38 -8.74
C VAL A 91 15.67 -5.32 -7.25
N ASN A 92 16.02 -6.46 -6.68
CA ASN A 92 16.45 -6.52 -5.29
C ASN A 92 17.90 -6.07 -5.15
N THR A 93 18.09 -4.98 -4.42
CA THR A 93 19.38 -4.32 -4.19
C THR A 93 20.06 -4.73 -2.89
N HIS A 94 19.49 -5.67 -2.12
CA HIS A 94 20.14 -6.20 -0.91
C HIS A 94 21.45 -6.91 -1.25
N GLU A 95 22.45 -6.80 -0.36
CA GLU A 95 23.75 -7.46 -0.55
C GLU A 95 23.57 -8.98 -0.67
N ASN A 96 24.15 -9.56 -1.72
CA ASN A 96 24.06 -11.00 -2.05
C ASN A 96 22.66 -11.49 -2.43
N ALA A 97 21.72 -10.60 -2.77
CA ALA A 97 20.44 -11.00 -3.34
C ALA A 97 20.65 -11.75 -4.68
N ASP A 98 19.87 -12.82 -4.88
CA ASP A 98 19.80 -13.47 -6.19
C ASP A 98 19.13 -12.51 -7.20
N ALA A 99 19.64 -12.43 -8.42
CA ALA A 99 19.08 -11.58 -9.46
C ALA A 99 17.61 -11.91 -9.81
N HIS A 100 17.15 -13.12 -9.49
CA HIS A 100 15.77 -13.56 -9.65
C HIS A 100 14.89 -13.29 -8.42
N ASP A 101 15.47 -12.93 -7.28
CA ASP A 101 14.76 -12.62 -6.03
C ASP A 101 14.21 -11.19 -6.06
N MET A 102 13.27 -10.91 -6.96
CA MET A 102 12.69 -9.57 -7.14
C MET A 102 11.83 -9.14 -5.95
N ILE A 103 11.79 -7.84 -5.68
CA ILE A 103 10.91 -7.25 -4.66
C ILE A 103 9.61 -6.79 -5.32
N SER A 104 8.47 -7.15 -4.75
CA SER A 104 7.17 -6.67 -5.26
C SER A 104 6.79 -5.34 -4.64
N LEU A 105 6.40 -4.37 -5.47
CA LEU A 105 5.60 -3.22 -5.04
C LEU A 105 4.15 -3.44 -5.48
N ARG A 106 3.23 -3.36 -4.53
CA ARG A 106 1.81 -3.65 -4.76
C ARG A 106 1.02 -2.40 -4.49
N LEU A 107 0.09 -2.05 -5.37
CA LEU A 107 -0.73 -0.85 -5.25
C LEU A 107 -2.19 -1.17 -5.54
N TRP A 108 -3.07 -0.67 -4.69
CA TRP A 108 -4.43 -0.33 -5.02
C TRP A 108 -4.50 1.19 -5.26
N ILE A 109 -5.05 1.60 -6.40
CA ILE A 109 -5.21 3.00 -6.78
C ILE A 109 -6.70 3.21 -7.03
N GLY A 110 -7.41 3.73 -6.03
CA GLY A 110 -8.81 4.14 -6.14
C GLY A 110 -8.95 5.64 -6.41
N PRO A 111 -10.19 6.15 -6.49
CA PRO A 111 -10.47 7.55 -6.84
C PRO A 111 -9.96 8.58 -5.81
N HIS A 112 -9.87 8.19 -4.54
CA HIS A 112 -9.52 9.09 -3.43
C HIS A 112 -8.42 8.54 -2.52
N ARG A 113 -7.91 7.34 -2.82
CA ARG A 113 -6.96 6.64 -1.97
C ARG A 113 -6.01 5.78 -2.78
N ILE A 114 -4.73 5.86 -2.43
CA ILE A 114 -3.68 4.95 -2.86
C ILE A 114 -3.30 4.11 -1.65
N ILE A 115 -3.28 2.79 -1.81
CA ILE A 115 -2.77 1.87 -0.80
C ILE A 115 -1.65 1.09 -1.43
N SER A 116 -0.48 1.15 -0.84
CA SER A 116 0.70 0.43 -1.32
C SER A 116 1.19 -0.56 -0.27
N GLY A 117 1.57 -1.75 -0.69
CA GLY A 117 2.06 -2.81 0.18
C GLY A 117 3.46 -3.25 -0.20
N ARG A 118 4.29 -3.49 0.81
CA ARG A 118 5.60 -4.15 0.68
C ARG A 118 5.63 -5.45 1.48
N LEU A 119 6.28 -6.47 0.93
CA LEU A 119 6.69 -7.66 1.69
C LEU A 119 8.12 -7.54 2.21
N ARG A 120 8.95 -6.75 1.52
CA ARG A 120 10.34 -6.46 1.88
C ARG A 120 10.62 -4.99 1.58
N HIS A 121 11.40 -4.34 2.42
CA HIS A 121 11.89 -2.99 2.16
C HIS A 121 13.05 -3.02 1.15
N LEU A 122 13.18 -2.00 0.32
CA LEU A 122 14.33 -1.79 -0.57
C LEU A 122 15.50 -1.23 0.26
N ALA A 123 16.70 -1.77 0.10
CA ALA A 123 17.88 -1.33 0.87
C ALA A 123 18.28 0.11 0.58
#